data_AF-Q11ZB7-F1
#
_entry.id   AF-Q11ZB7-F1
#
_cell.length_a   1.000
_cell.length_b   1.000
_cell.length_c   1.000
_cell.angle_alpha   90.00
_cell.angle_beta   90.00
_cell.angle_gamma   90.00
#
_symmetry.space_group_name_H-M   'P 1'
#
loop_
_entity.id
_entity.type
_entity.pdbx_description
1 polymer ?
#
loop_
_entity_poly.entity_id
_entity_poly.type
_entity_poly.pdbx_seq_one_letter_code
_entity_poly.pdbx_strand_id
1 'polypeptide(L)'
;MWSSLSLDRTMNLAAAFKSEIARVARKESRGETQSLKKASSQHRTDIAALKRRMVELERLVARLSKHQAKAMPPRELAEKPTSALRFSATGLAAQQQRLGLSDREVGSLLGVSDQSVRKWKNGQAYPRASQLPGIASLRRMGKREAAAALAEISNTN
;
A
#
# COMPACT_ATOMS: atom_id res chain seq x y z
N MET A 1 38.45 -47.25 -61.16
CA MET A 1 37.27 -46.37 -61.22
C MET A 1 36.32 -46.58 -60.04
N TRP A 2 36.83 -46.66 -58.79
CA TRP A 2 36.03 -46.84 -57.57
C TRP A 2 36.75 -46.12 -56.41
N SER A 3 36.78 -44.79 -56.41
CA SER A 3 37.33 -44.01 -55.28
C SER A 3 36.66 -42.65 -55.09
N SER A 4 35.37 -42.55 -55.43
CA SER A 4 34.55 -41.34 -55.21
C SER A 4 33.33 -41.59 -54.32
N LEU A 5 33.09 -42.83 -53.88
CA LEU A 5 31.86 -43.18 -53.17
C LEU A 5 31.97 -43.17 -51.63
N SER A 6 33.17 -43.08 -51.06
CA SER A 6 33.34 -43.09 -49.59
C SER A 6 33.43 -41.70 -48.94
N LEU A 7 33.78 -40.66 -49.70
CA LEU A 7 33.94 -39.30 -49.19
C LEU A 7 32.59 -38.57 -49.02
N ASP A 8 31.58 -38.94 -49.80
CA ASP A 8 30.25 -38.32 -49.78
C ASP A 8 29.38 -38.82 -48.60
N ARG A 9 29.65 -40.05 -48.14
CA ARG A 9 28.90 -40.68 -47.04
C ARG A 9 29.26 -40.07 -45.67
N THR A 10 30.45 -39.51 -45.50
CA THR A 10 30.90 -38.88 -44.24
C THR A 10 30.48 -37.41 -44.12
N MET A 11 30.38 -36.67 -45.24
CA MET A 11 29.87 -35.30 -45.27
C MET A 11 28.41 -35.20 -44.81
N ASN A 12 27.60 -36.24 -45.03
CA ASN A 12 26.20 -36.27 -44.61
C ASN A 12 26.03 -36.57 -43.10
N LEU A 13 26.85 -37.46 -42.53
CA LEU A 13 26.72 -37.85 -41.12
C LEU A 13 27.09 -36.73 -40.14
N ALA A 14 28.18 -36.01 -40.40
CA ALA A 14 28.57 -34.86 -39.57
C ALA A 14 27.53 -33.73 -39.64
N ALA A 15 26.93 -33.50 -40.81
CA ALA A 15 25.84 -32.54 -40.97
C ALA A 15 24.57 -32.98 -40.22
N ALA A 16 24.22 -34.27 -40.29
CA ALA A 16 23.10 -34.86 -39.56
C ALA A 16 23.30 -34.77 -38.03
N PHE A 17 24.51 -35.01 -37.51
CA PHE A 17 24.78 -34.84 -36.09
C PHE A 17 24.70 -33.39 -35.65
N LYS A 18 25.25 -32.44 -36.42
CA LYS A 18 25.13 -31.01 -36.10
C LYS A 18 23.67 -30.54 -36.10
N SER A 19 22.88 -31.01 -37.07
CA SER A 19 21.46 -30.66 -37.15
C SER A 19 20.67 -31.25 -35.97
N GLU A 20 20.99 -32.47 -35.55
CA GLU A 20 20.39 -33.15 -34.41
C GLU A 20 20.78 -32.48 -33.09
N ILE A 21 22.04 -32.12 -32.88
CA ILE A 21 22.50 -31.35 -31.72
C ILE A 21 21.77 -30.00 -31.67
N ALA A 22 21.67 -29.28 -32.79
CA ALA A 22 20.94 -28.02 -32.84
C ALA A 22 19.43 -28.20 -32.58
N ARG A 23 18.85 -29.33 -33.01
CA ARG A 23 17.45 -29.67 -32.76
C ARG A 23 17.21 -29.94 -31.27
N VAL A 24 18.05 -30.76 -30.63
CA VAL A 24 17.98 -31.07 -29.20
C VAL A 24 18.21 -29.81 -28.37
N ALA A 25 19.27 -29.04 -28.64
CA ALA A 25 19.55 -27.79 -27.93
C ALA A 25 18.35 -26.82 -28.00
N ARG A 26 17.75 -26.64 -29.18
CA ARG A 26 16.54 -25.81 -29.32
C ARG A 26 15.33 -26.38 -28.59
N LYS A 27 15.20 -27.71 -28.50
CA LYS A 27 14.11 -28.37 -27.78
C LYS A 27 14.23 -28.12 -26.27
N GLU A 28 15.42 -28.33 -25.71
CA GLU A 28 15.69 -28.11 -24.28
C GLU A 28 15.53 -26.63 -23.91
N SER A 29 16.13 -25.70 -24.65
CA SER A 29 15.97 -24.26 -24.40
C SER A 29 14.51 -23.78 -24.54
N ARG A 30 13.70 -24.43 -25.38
CA ARG A 30 12.26 -24.15 -25.45
C ARG A 30 11.55 -24.66 -24.20
N GLY A 31 11.85 -25.87 -23.75
CA GLY A 31 11.26 -26.43 -22.52
C GLY A 31 11.52 -25.55 -21.30
N GLU A 32 12.77 -25.10 -21.12
CA GLU A 32 13.17 -24.23 -20.02
C GLU A 32 12.48 -22.85 -20.06
N THR A 33 12.34 -22.26 -21.25
CA THR A 33 11.81 -20.88 -21.38
C THR A 33 10.29 -20.79 -21.57
N GLN A 34 9.61 -21.89 -21.89
CA GLN A 34 8.17 -21.88 -22.21
C GLN A 34 7.31 -21.52 -20.99
N SER A 35 7.61 -22.09 -19.83
CA SER A 35 6.90 -21.77 -18.58
C SER A 35 7.07 -20.31 -18.20
N LEU A 36 8.30 -19.80 -18.29
CA LEU A 36 8.63 -18.39 -18.02
C LEU A 36 7.92 -17.44 -18.98
N LYS A 37 7.89 -17.75 -20.28
CA LYS A 37 7.15 -16.95 -21.28
C LYS A 37 5.65 -16.91 -20.98
N LYS A 38 5.07 -18.06 -20.61
CA LYS A 38 3.66 -18.16 -20.21
C LYS A 38 3.39 -17.29 -18.97
N ALA A 39 4.19 -17.45 -17.92
CA ALA A 39 4.07 -16.65 -16.70
C ALA A 39 4.22 -15.14 -16.99
N SER A 40 5.22 -14.75 -17.79
CA SER A 40 5.42 -13.34 -18.17
C SER A 40 4.21 -12.76 -18.92
N SER A 41 3.64 -13.52 -19.86
CA SER A 41 2.43 -13.10 -20.59
C SER A 41 1.22 -12.96 -19.67
N GLN A 42 1.05 -13.88 -18.72
CA GLN A 42 -0.02 -13.84 -17.73
C GLN A 42 0.14 -12.62 -16.82
N HIS A 43 1.34 -12.40 -16.28
CA HIS A 43 1.62 -11.25 -15.43
C HIS A 43 1.39 -9.92 -16.14
N ARG A 44 1.75 -9.79 -17.42
CA ARG A 44 1.44 -8.56 -18.19
C ARG A 44 -0.07 -8.30 -18.26
N THR A 45 -0.86 -9.34 -18.48
CA THR A 45 -2.33 -9.26 -18.49
C THR A 45 -2.88 -8.89 -17.12
N ASP A 46 -2.40 -9.53 -16.06
CA ASP A 46 -2.82 -9.27 -14.68
C ASP A 46 -2.49 -7.85 -14.24
N ILE A 47 -1.27 -7.38 -14.55
CA ILE A 47 -0.84 -5.99 -14.28
C ILE A 47 -1.75 -5.01 -15.01
N ALA A 48 -2.09 -5.27 -16.28
CA ALA A 48 -3.00 -4.41 -17.02
C ALA A 48 -4.41 -4.39 -16.40
N ALA A 49 -4.92 -5.54 -15.97
CA ALA A 49 -6.22 -5.65 -15.30
C ALA A 49 -6.23 -4.91 -13.95
N LEU A 50 -5.17 -5.08 -13.14
CA LEU A 50 -5.00 -4.38 -11.87
C LEU A 50 -4.92 -2.87 -12.04
N LYS A 51 -4.13 -2.38 -13.01
CA LYS A 51 -4.04 -0.95 -13.32
C LYS A 51 -5.40 -0.37 -13.74
N ARG A 52 -6.19 -1.09 -14.54
CA ARG A 52 -7.56 -0.67 -14.90
C ARG A 52 -8.47 -0.57 -13.68
N ARG A 53 -8.44 -1.59 -12.80
CA ARG A 53 -9.23 -1.60 -11.56
C ARG A 53 -8.82 -0.46 -10.62
N MET A 54 -7.52 -0.17 -10.51
CA MET A 54 -7.02 0.96 -9.71
C MET A 54 -7.60 2.28 -10.20
N VAL A 55 -7.54 2.56 -11.50
CA VAL A 55 -8.11 3.78 -12.10
C VAL A 55 -9.63 3.85 -11.88
N GLU A 56 -10.34 2.73 -11.98
CA GLU A 56 -11.78 2.67 -11.70
C GLU A 56 -12.12 2.98 -10.24
N LEU A 57 -11.37 2.41 -9.30
CA LEU A 57 -11.52 2.67 -7.86
C LEU A 57 -11.19 4.12 -7.53
N GLU A 58 -10.11 4.68 -8.08
CA GLU A 58 -9.76 6.09 -7.91
C GLU A 58 -10.89 7.01 -8.41
N ARG A 59 -11.49 6.68 -9.57
CA ARG A 59 -12.66 7.41 -10.09
C ARG A 59 -13.89 7.26 -9.19
N LEU A 60 -14.12 6.08 -8.62
CA LEU A 60 -15.22 5.87 -7.66
C LEU A 60 -15.00 6.70 -6.40
N VAL A 61 -13.79 6.68 -5.82
CA VAL A 61 -13.43 7.51 -4.66
C VAL A 61 -13.63 8.99 -4.97
N ALA A 62 -13.18 9.47 -6.14
CA ALA A 62 -13.36 10.87 -6.55
C ALA A 62 -14.84 11.24 -6.73
N ARG A 63 -15.67 10.33 -7.25
CA ARG A 63 -17.12 10.55 -7.34
C ARG A 63 -17.76 10.57 -5.96
N LEU A 64 -17.44 9.61 -5.10
CA LEU A 64 -17.99 9.51 -3.75
C LEU A 64 -17.58 10.71 -2.89
N SER A 65 -16.34 11.19 -2.98
CA SER A 65 -15.91 12.40 -2.28
C SER A 65 -16.67 13.64 -2.77
N LYS A 66 -16.89 13.76 -4.08
CA LYS A 66 -17.69 14.84 -4.67
C LYS A 66 -19.16 14.76 -4.28
N HIS A 67 -19.73 13.55 -4.19
CA HIS A 67 -21.09 13.33 -3.72
C HIS A 67 -21.22 13.56 -2.21
N GLN A 68 -20.23 13.20 -1.39
CA GLN A 68 -20.21 13.53 0.04
C GLN A 68 -20.16 15.05 0.27
N ALA A 69 -19.43 15.79 -0.56
CA ALA A 69 -19.43 17.25 -0.54
C ALA A 69 -20.77 17.88 -0.97
N LYS A 70 -21.57 17.19 -1.80
CA LYS A 70 -22.85 17.68 -2.33
C LYS A 70 -24.08 17.18 -1.56
N ALA A 71 -23.98 16.01 -0.92
CA ALA A 71 -25.06 15.34 -0.19
C ALA A 71 -25.02 15.58 1.33
N MET A 72 -24.04 16.34 1.84
CA MET A 72 -24.22 17.03 3.11
C MET A 72 -25.09 18.27 2.86
N PRO A 73 -26.39 18.27 3.24
CA PRO A 73 -26.96 19.52 3.74
C PRO A 73 -26.06 19.99 4.91
N PRO A 74 -26.01 21.30 5.24
CA PRO A 74 -25.39 21.73 6.48
C PRO A 74 -25.94 20.86 7.59
N ARG A 75 -25.13 19.91 8.07
CA ARG A 75 -25.47 19.20 9.27
C ARG A 75 -25.42 20.30 10.31
N GLU A 76 -26.58 20.66 10.83
CA GLU A 76 -26.73 21.26 12.14
C GLU A 76 -26.18 20.25 13.17
N LEU A 77 -24.88 19.96 13.09
CA LEU A 77 -24.09 19.77 14.28
C LEU A 77 -23.84 21.19 14.75
N ALA A 78 -24.59 21.53 15.79
CA ALA A 78 -24.33 22.66 16.64
C ALA A 78 -22.81 22.92 16.78
N GLU A 79 -22.49 24.21 16.79
CA GLU A 79 -21.18 24.84 16.93
C GLU A 79 -20.45 25.16 15.61
N LYS A 80 -20.81 26.35 15.10
CA LYS A 80 -20.00 27.37 14.41
C LYS A 80 -18.61 26.93 13.90
N PRO A 81 -18.22 27.31 12.66
CA PRO A 81 -16.84 27.19 12.19
C PRO A 81 -15.99 28.27 12.86
N THR A 82 -15.60 28.07 14.11
CA THR A 82 -14.62 28.93 14.76
C THR A 82 -13.24 28.32 14.63
N SER A 83 -12.48 28.89 13.69
CA SER A 83 -11.03 28.81 13.51
C SER A 83 -10.47 27.50 12.96
N ALA A 84 -9.46 27.63 12.09
CA ALA A 84 -8.52 26.57 11.76
C ALA A 84 -8.24 25.69 12.99
N LEU A 85 -8.12 24.37 12.85
CA LEU A 85 -7.82 23.46 13.96
C LEU A 85 -6.53 23.88 14.66
N ARG A 86 -6.65 24.74 15.69
CA ARG A 86 -5.52 25.30 16.42
C ARG A 86 -5.02 24.27 17.39
N PHE A 87 -3.79 23.82 17.15
CA PHE A 87 -3.07 22.99 18.09
C PHE A 87 -2.52 23.86 19.24
N SER A 88 -2.62 23.33 20.46
CA SER A 88 -1.96 23.88 21.64
C SER A 88 -1.34 22.72 22.42
N ALA A 89 -0.06 22.85 22.73
CA ALA A 89 0.71 21.88 23.49
C ALA A 89 0.08 21.62 24.87
N THR A 90 -0.28 22.71 25.58
CA THR A 90 -0.97 22.66 26.88
C THR A 90 -2.34 22.00 26.75
N GLY A 91 -3.08 22.26 25.67
CA GLY A 91 -4.37 21.64 25.42
C GLY A 91 -4.29 20.12 25.22
N LEU A 92 -3.26 19.64 24.51
CA LEU A 92 -3.01 18.20 24.35
C LEU A 92 -2.67 17.54 25.69
N ALA A 93 -1.83 18.16 26.50
CA ALA A 93 -1.46 17.64 27.82
C ALA A 93 -2.67 17.56 28.77
N ALA A 94 -3.50 18.61 28.82
CA ALA A 94 -4.72 18.62 29.63
C ALA A 94 -5.72 17.54 29.20
N GLN A 95 -5.86 17.32 27.90
CA GLN A 95 -6.74 16.30 27.34
C GLN A 95 -6.26 14.89 27.64
N GLN A 96 -4.95 14.65 27.55
CA GLN A 96 -4.36 13.38 27.94
C GLN A 96 -4.64 13.08 29.42
N GLN A 97 -4.43 14.06 30.31
CA GLN A 97 -4.74 13.93 31.74
C GLN A 97 -6.24 13.69 31.97
N ARG A 98 -7.11 14.42 31.28
CA ARG A 98 -8.57 14.23 31.33
C ARG A 98 -8.98 12.81 30.95
N LEU A 99 -8.34 12.23 29.94
CA LEU A 99 -8.61 10.87 29.48
C LEU A 99 -7.89 9.79 30.32
N GLY A 100 -6.89 10.16 31.12
CA GLY A 100 -6.11 9.23 31.92
C GLY A 100 -5.16 8.36 31.08
N LEU A 101 -4.70 8.87 29.93
CA LEU A 101 -3.90 8.12 28.97
C LEU A 101 -2.40 8.41 29.14
N SER A 102 -1.57 7.40 28.90
CA SER A 102 -0.13 7.52 28.72
C SER A 102 0.23 8.11 27.35
N ASP A 103 1.46 8.62 27.20
CA ASP A 103 1.95 9.14 25.91
C ASP A 103 1.88 8.07 24.81
N ARG A 104 2.11 6.80 25.20
CA ARG A 104 2.04 5.64 24.31
C ARG A 104 0.63 5.39 23.82
N GLU A 105 -0.36 5.40 24.71
CA GLU A 105 -1.76 5.18 24.35
C GLU A 105 -2.30 6.30 23.46
N VAL A 106 -1.96 7.56 23.77
CA VAL A 106 -2.27 8.68 22.88
C VAL A 106 -1.61 8.51 21.52
N GLY A 107 -0.35 8.03 21.50
CA GLY A 107 0.35 7.69 20.27
C GLY A 107 -0.39 6.61 19.46
N SER A 108 -0.79 5.53 20.11
CA SER A 108 -1.57 4.45 19.49
C SER A 108 -2.89 4.95 18.90
N LEU A 109 -3.65 5.76 19.63
CA LEU A 109 -4.91 6.35 19.13
C LEU A 109 -4.70 7.28 17.94
N LEU A 110 -3.56 7.97 17.88
CA LEU A 110 -3.24 8.92 16.82
C LEU A 110 -2.43 8.30 15.67
N GLY A 111 -2.04 7.04 15.76
CA GLY A 111 -1.17 6.37 14.79
C GLY A 111 0.24 6.96 14.72
N VAL A 112 0.78 7.45 15.83
CA VAL A 112 2.12 8.05 15.93
C VAL A 112 2.94 7.46 17.09
N SER A 113 4.25 7.68 17.08
CA SER A 113 5.10 7.28 18.21
C SER A 113 4.82 8.10 19.47
N ASP A 114 5.04 7.49 20.63
CA ASP A 114 5.01 8.14 21.95
C ASP A 114 5.96 9.36 22.01
N GLN A 115 7.13 9.26 21.37
CA GLN A 115 8.09 10.35 21.26
C GLN A 115 7.52 11.57 20.51
N SER A 116 6.68 11.36 19.50
CA SER A 116 6.04 12.45 18.75
C SER A 116 5.04 13.20 19.64
N VAL A 117 4.21 12.47 20.38
CA VAL A 117 3.26 13.04 21.35
C VAL A 117 3.99 13.88 22.40
N ARG A 118 5.11 13.36 22.94
CA ARG A 118 5.94 14.08 23.91
C ARG A 118 6.53 15.37 23.34
N LYS A 119 7.09 15.31 22.12
CA LYS A 119 7.63 16.51 21.44
C LYS A 119 6.56 17.58 21.24
N TRP A 120 5.33 17.18 20.90
CA TRP A 120 4.21 18.11 20.75
C TRP A 120 3.77 18.73 22.07
N LYS A 121 3.66 17.94 23.14
CA LYS A 121 3.34 18.42 24.49
C LYS A 121 4.39 19.39 25.04
N ASN A 122 5.65 19.16 24.71
CA ASN A 122 6.76 20.02 25.13
C ASN A 122 6.97 21.22 24.19
N GLY A 123 6.16 21.36 23.13
CA GLY A 123 6.30 22.44 22.14
C GLY A 123 7.56 22.33 21.26
N GLN A 124 8.27 21.20 21.30
CA GLN A 124 9.49 20.97 20.51
C GLN A 124 9.20 20.69 19.03
N ALA A 125 7.97 20.29 18.70
CA ALA A 125 7.52 20.06 17.33
C ALA A 125 6.04 20.39 17.18
N TYR A 126 5.61 20.70 15.96
CA TYR A 126 4.22 20.94 15.62
C TYR A 126 3.63 19.74 14.85
N PRO A 127 2.39 19.30 15.15
CA PRO A 127 1.74 18.22 14.40
C PRO A 127 1.50 18.58 12.94
N ARG A 128 1.63 17.62 12.03
CA ARG A 128 1.29 17.83 10.61
C ARG A 128 -0.20 18.05 10.44
N ALA A 129 -0.59 18.70 9.34
CA ALA A 129 -1.99 18.97 9.02
C ALA A 129 -2.87 17.72 9.04
N SER A 130 -2.34 16.55 8.63
CA SER A 130 -3.04 15.27 8.67
C SER A 130 -3.30 14.73 10.08
N GLN A 131 -2.54 15.17 11.08
CA GLN A 131 -2.61 14.70 12.48
C GLN A 131 -3.53 15.60 13.33
N LEU A 132 -3.78 16.84 12.89
CA LEU A 132 -4.65 17.79 13.61
C LEU A 132 -6.09 17.29 13.80
N PRO A 133 -6.75 16.63 12.82
CA PRO A 133 -8.10 16.08 13.03
C PRO A 133 -8.13 14.98 14.10
N GLY A 134 -7.11 14.11 14.15
CA GLY A 134 -7.00 13.08 15.18
C GLY A 134 -6.85 13.70 16.57
N ILE A 135 -5.97 14.70 16.70
CA ILE A 135 -5.76 15.43 17.97
C ILE A 135 -7.03 16.16 18.40
N ALA A 136 -7.79 16.72 17.46
CA ALA A 136 -9.06 17.39 17.75
C ALA A 136 -10.16 16.39 18.17
N SER A 137 -10.17 15.18 17.61
CA SER A 137 -11.15 14.14 17.96
C SER A 137 -11.04 13.73 19.43
N LEU A 138 -9.82 13.69 19.97
CA LEU A 138 -9.58 13.46 21.38
C LEU A 138 -10.20 14.53 22.31
N ARG A 139 -10.55 15.74 21.82
CA ARG A 139 -11.28 16.76 22.62
C ARG A 139 -12.70 16.33 22.92
N ARG A 140 -13.31 15.63 21.96
CA ARG A 140 -14.70 15.16 22.01
C ARG A 140 -14.82 13.77 22.66
N MET A 141 -13.73 13.03 22.69
CA MET A 141 -13.68 11.67 23.23
C MET A 141 -13.88 11.63 24.76
N GLY A 142 -14.60 10.61 25.23
CA GLY A 142 -14.72 10.27 26.66
C GLY A 142 -13.71 9.20 27.11
N LYS A 143 -13.51 9.03 28.42
CA LYS A 143 -12.61 7.98 28.98
C LYS A 143 -12.98 6.57 28.51
N ARG A 144 -14.29 6.24 28.50
CA ARG A 144 -14.81 4.93 28.07
C ARG A 144 -14.55 4.67 26.58
N GLU A 145 -14.78 5.69 25.76
CA GLU A 145 -14.56 5.63 24.31
C GLU A 145 -13.07 5.48 23.99
N ALA A 146 -12.20 6.20 24.69
CA ALA A 146 -10.75 6.04 24.56
C ALA A 146 -10.28 4.62 24.91
N ALA A 147 -10.80 4.04 25.99
CA ALA A 147 -10.49 2.67 26.39
C ALA A 147 -10.97 1.63 25.35
N ALA A 148 -12.18 1.81 24.81
CA ALA A 148 -12.72 0.94 23.76
C ALA A 148 -11.87 1.01 22.48
N ALA A 149 -11.51 2.21 22.04
CA ALA A 149 -10.66 2.40 20.87
C ALA A 149 -9.27 1.76 21.05
N LEU A 150 -8.68 1.88 22.24
CA LEU A 150 -7.40 1.21 22.56
C LEU A 150 -7.54 -0.32 22.54
N ALA A 151 -8.64 -0.86 23.04
CA ALA A 151 -8.90 -2.30 23.00
C ALA A 151 -9.04 -2.81 21.56
N GLU A 152 -9.77 -2.09 20.68
CA GLU A 152 -9.88 -2.43 19.26
C GLU A 152 -8.51 -2.41 18.56
N ILE A 153 -7.69 -1.38 18.83
CA ILE A 153 -6.33 -1.28 18.28
C ILE A 153 -5.46 -2.44 18.76
N SER A 154 -5.57 -2.85 20.03
CA SER A 154 -4.81 -4.00 20.54
C SER A 154 -5.24 -5.34 19.92
N ASN A 155 -6.49 -5.48 19.49
CA ASN A 155 -7.04 -6.70 18.91
C ASN A 155 -6.79 -6.83 17.40
N THR A 156 -6.35 -5.74 16.75
CA THR A 156 -6.09 -5.68 15.30
C THR A 156 -4.61 -5.92 14.95
N ASN A 157 -3.71 -5.95 15.94
CA ASN A 157 -2.30 -6.34 15.80
C ASN A 157 -2.08 -7.80 16.18
#